data_AF-A0A7C7W3G7-F1
#
_entry.id   AF-A0A7C7W3G7-F1
#
_cell.length_a   1.000
_cell.length_b   1.000
_cell.length_c   1.000
_cell.angle_alpha   90.00
_cell.angle_beta   90.00
_cell.angle_gamma   90.00
#
_symmetry.space_group_name_H-M   'P 1'
#
loop_
_entity.id
_entity.type
_entity.pdbx_description
1 polymer ?
#
loop_
_entity_poly.entity_id
_entity_poly.type
_entity_poly.pdbx_seq_one_letter_code
_entity_poly.pdbx_strand_id
1 'polypeptide(L)' 'LKTPYFWKGAKWLRGLEFLAEDQPGYWERVGYHNFGDVWREDRLQR' A
#
# COMPACT_ATOMS: atom_id res chain seq x y z
N LEU A 1 12.46 10.75 -0.71
CA LEU A 1 12.32 9.28 -0.74
C LEU A 1 11.04 8.95 0.01
N LYS A 2 10.08 8.21 -0.58
CA LYS A 2 8.88 7.76 0.16
C LYS A 2 9.26 6.56 1.01
N THR A 3 8.86 6.53 2.27
CA THR A 3 9.15 5.41 3.18
C THR A 3 7.83 4.79 3.61
N PRO A 4 7.36 3.75 2.92
CA PRO A 4 6.09 3.13 3.26
C PRO A 4 6.19 2.29 4.55
N TYR A 5 5.08 2.13 5.26
CA TYR A 5 5.01 1.22 6.41
C TYR A 5 5.32 -0.23 6.00
N PHE A 6 5.86 -1.00 6.96
CA PHE A 6 6.23 -2.40 6.75
C PHE A 6 5.08 -3.29 6.21
N TRP A 7 3.82 -2.98 6.55
CA TRP A 7 2.65 -3.73 6.08
C TRP A 7 2.35 -3.51 4.58
N LYS A 8 2.92 -2.50 3.93
CA LYS A 8 2.90 -2.33 2.46
C LYS A 8 3.89 -3.23 1.72
N GLY A 9 4.85 -3.82 2.44
CA GLY A 9 5.77 -4.81 1.86
C GLY A 9 5.04 -6.13 1.63
N ALA A 10 4.86 -6.51 0.37
CA ALA A 10 4.28 -7.81 0.04
C ALA A 10 5.24 -8.95 0.43
N LYS A 11 4.72 -9.96 1.12
CA LYS A 11 5.46 -11.15 1.55
C LYS A 11 4.95 -12.37 0.79
N TRP A 12 5.85 -13.32 0.54
CA TRP A 12 5.54 -14.58 -0.14
C TRP A 12 4.85 -14.39 -1.50
N LEU A 13 5.32 -13.41 -2.28
CA LEU A 13 4.83 -13.13 -3.62
C LEU A 13 4.89 -14.38 -4.50
N ARG A 14 3.78 -14.69 -5.16
CA ARG A 14 3.67 -15.81 -6.12
C ARG A 14 3.70 -15.36 -7.57
N GLY A 15 3.44 -14.07 -7.80
CA GLY A 15 3.43 -13.44 -9.11
C GLY A 15 3.33 -11.93 -8.94
N LEU A 16 3.66 -11.21 -10.01
CA LEU A 16 3.55 -9.76 -10.10
C LEU A 16 2.95 -9.42 -11.45
N GLU A 17 1.91 -8.60 -11.45
CA GLU A 17 1.22 -8.12 -12.64
C GLU A 17 1.41 -6.60 -12.72
N PHE A 18 1.67 -6.11 -13.93
CA PHE A 18 1.76 -4.68 -14.18
C PHE A 18 0.40 -4.18 -14.66
N LEU A 19 -0.13 -3.20 -13.94
CA LEU A 19 -1.39 -2.54 -14.25
C LEU A 19 -1.10 -1.12 -14.73
N ALA A 20 -1.88 -0.65 -15.71
CA ALA A 20 -1.76 0.73 -16.21
C ALA A 20 -2.27 1.77 -15.20
N GLU A 21 -3.19 1.35 -14.34
CA GLU A 21 -3.80 2.18 -13.31
C GLU A 21 -3.61 1.52 -11.94
N ASP A 22 -3.52 2.36 -10.93
CA ASP A 22 -3.40 1.90 -9.55
C ASP A 22 -4.72 1.26 -9.08
N GLN A 23 -4.63 0.03 -8.59
CA GLN A 23 -5.80 -0.72 -8.13
C GLN A 23 -5.73 -1.02 -6.62
N PRO A 24 -6.74 -0.60 -5.83
CA PRO A 24 -6.78 -0.86 -4.41
C PRO A 24 -6.77 -2.36 -4.09
N GLY A 25 -5.75 -2.78 -3.34
CA GLY A 25 -5.62 -4.12 -2.81
C GLY A 25 -6.52 -4.35 -1.59
N TYR A 26 -6.27 -5.46 -0.88
CA TYR A 26 -7.05 -5.83 0.29
C TYR A 26 -7.01 -4.76 1.39
N TRP A 27 -5.82 -4.24 1.72
CA TRP A 27 -5.65 -3.29 2.82
C TRP A 27 -6.27 -1.92 2.49
N GLU A 28 -6.10 -1.44 1.26
CA GLU A 28 -6.70 -0.18 0.80
C GLU A 28 -8.23 -0.23 0.90
N ARG A 29 -8.84 -1.37 0.55
CA ARG A 29 -10.29 -1.56 0.69
C ARG A 29 -10.77 -1.61 2.14
N VAL A 30 -9.90 -2.00 3.07
CA VAL A 30 -10.19 -2.02 4.53
C VAL A 30 -9.93 -0.65 5.18
N GLY A 31 -9.62 0.38 4.38
CA GLY A 31 -9.47 1.76 4.84
C GLY A 31 -8.02 2.16 5.16
N TYR A 32 -7.05 1.33 4.79
CA TYR A 32 -5.65 1.71 4.89
C TYR A 32 -5.26 2.66 3.75
N HIS A 33 -4.33 3.59 4.04
CA HIS A 33 -3.89 4.54 3.02
C HIS A 33 -3.16 3.84 1.88
N ASN A 34 -3.40 4.28 0.65
CA ASN A 34 -2.80 3.68 -0.54
C ASN A 34 -1.25 3.74 -0.56
N PHE A 35 -0.65 4.84 -0.10
CA PHE A 35 0.81 4.99 -0.07
C PHE A 35 1.46 4.59 1.26
N GLY A 36 0.76 4.75 2.39
CA GLY A 36 1.29 4.37 3.69
C GLY A 36 2.60 5.07 4.12
N ASP A 37 2.81 6.36 3.86
CA ASP A 37 4.08 7.04 4.21
C ASP A 37 4.23 7.24 5.72
N VAL A 38 5.33 6.74 6.29
CA VAL A 38 5.61 6.80 7.73
C VAL A 38 5.80 8.23 8.23
N TRP A 39 6.35 9.12 7.40
CA TRP A 39 6.67 10.49 7.81
C TRP A 39 5.47 11.41 7.80
N ARG A 40 4.44 11.05 7.04
CA ARG A 40 3.18 11.79 6.94
C ARG A 40 2.08 11.20 7.84
N GLU A 41 2.41 10.14 8.57
CA GLU A 41 1.47 9.38 9.40
C GLU A 41 0.25 8.88 8.61
N ASP A 42 0.44 8.58 7.32
CA ASP A 42 -0.59 8.15 6.39
C ASP A 42 -1.00 6.69 6.67
N ARG A 43 -1.66 6.42 7.80
CA ARG A 43 -2.04 5.05 8.19
C ARG A 43 -3.36 4.62 7.58
N LEU A 44 -4.36 5.49 7.67
CA LEU A 44 -5.73 5.25 7.25
C LEU A 44 -6.16 6.32 6.26
N GLN A 45 -7.00 5.95 5.31
CA GLN A 45 -7.58 6.85 4.34
C GLN A 45 -8.80 7.51 4.99
N ARG A 46 -8.59 8.65 5.67
CA ARG A 46 -9.63 9.43 6.34
C ARG A 46 -10.01 10.66 5.54
#